data_AF-A0A8J5RHP2-F1
#
_entry.id   AF-A0A8J5RHP2-F1
#
_cell.length_a   1.000
_cell.length_b   1.000
_cell.length_c   1.000
_cell.angle_alpha   90.00
_cell.angle_beta   90.00
_cell.angle_gamma   90.00
#
_symmetry.space_group_name_H-M   'P 1'
#
loop_
_entity.id
_entity.type
_entity.pdbx_description
1 polymer ?
#
loop_
_entity_poly.entity_id
_entity_poly.type
_entity_poly.pdbx_seq_one_letter_code
_entity_poly.pdbx_strand_id
1 'polypeptide(L)'
;MWCMRGGRLGVVPFQRLSGWLLRWHLQVEVLLPSGDKSPGQIGMIDFHYNIGLVEVTSNHKLQEAVVLKDVVDRGDVLALGCAYEGGFLMCSRGKINNRANIFECSELLVSNCKITMAGTGGPLVNYNGHVVGLNFFEANQTPFISMAIVLRCLEHHQIFG
;
A
#
# COMPACT_ATOMS: atom_id res chain seq x y z
N MET A 1 -5.09 3.58 -8.65
CA MET A 1 -4.41 3.84 -7.37
C MET A 1 -5.43 3.68 -6.24
N TRP A 2 -5.04 3.09 -5.09
CA TRP A 2 -6.00 2.75 -4.05
C TRP A 2 -6.36 3.99 -3.24
N CYS A 3 -7.65 4.32 -3.27
CA CYS A 3 -8.25 5.43 -2.57
C CYS A 3 -9.58 4.96 -1.99
N MET A 4 -9.76 5.08 -0.68
CA MET A 4 -11.01 4.79 0.01
C MET A 4 -11.53 6.06 0.68
N ARG A 5 -12.79 6.42 0.41
CA ARG A 5 -13.56 7.39 1.22
C ARG A 5 -14.91 6.76 1.56
N GLY A 6 -15.13 6.63 2.87
CA GLY A 6 -16.26 5.93 3.49
C GLY A 6 -15.89 5.34 4.85
N GLY A 7 -14.94 5.95 5.57
CA GLY A 7 -14.33 5.35 6.75
C GLY A 7 -13.34 4.23 6.40
N ARG A 8 -12.03 4.57 6.40
CA ARG A 8 -10.85 3.67 6.35
C ARG A 8 -10.13 3.42 4.99
N LEU A 9 -9.30 4.39 4.57
CA LEU A 9 -7.82 4.34 4.36
C LEU A 9 -7.20 3.71 3.09
N GLY A 10 -6.46 4.52 2.32
CA GLY A 10 -5.48 4.09 1.31
C GLY A 10 -4.05 4.45 1.75
N VAL A 11 -3.10 3.54 1.57
CA VAL A 11 -1.72 3.67 2.05
C VAL A 11 -0.71 3.59 0.90
N VAL A 12 0.27 4.49 0.85
CA VAL A 12 1.37 4.50 -0.15
C VAL A 12 2.75 4.52 0.53
N PRO A 13 3.72 3.67 0.13
CA PRO A 13 5.10 3.72 0.59
C PRO A 13 5.89 4.82 -0.11
N PHE A 14 6.78 5.43 0.64
CA PHE A 14 7.57 6.58 0.21
C PHE A 14 8.92 6.12 -0.35
N GLN A 15 9.14 6.24 -1.66
CA GLN A 15 10.49 6.15 -2.25
C GLN A 15 10.62 7.12 -3.43
N ARG A 16 11.15 8.33 -3.13
CA ARG A 16 12.04 9.18 -3.97
C ARG A 16 11.83 10.66 -3.64
N LEU A 17 12.75 11.27 -2.88
CA LEU A 17 12.93 12.72 -2.83
C LEU A 17 14.36 13.06 -3.28
N SER A 18 14.47 13.83 -4.35
CA SER A 18 15.71 14.51 -4.73
C SER A 18 15.47 16.02 -4.73
N GLY A 19 16.27 16.77 -3.98
CA GLY A 19 16.56 18.20 -4.26
C GLY A 19 16.12 19.23 -3.22
N TRP A 20 17.07 19.67 -2.37
CA TRP A 20 17.27 20.98 -1.73
C TRP A 20 16.08 21.93 -1.40
N LEU A 21 15.86 22.11 -0.09
CA LEU A 21 15.46 23.31 0.67
C LEU A 21 14.62 24.42 -0.03
N LEU A 22 13.30 24.25 -0.01
CA LEU A 22 12.29 25.29 0.21
C LEU A 22 11.00 24.54 0.62
N ARG A 23 10.34 24.99 1.70
CA ARG A 23 9.05 24.53 2.24
C ARG A 23 8.32 23.56 1.30
N TRP A 24 8.51 22.25 1.51
CA TRP A 24 7.90 21.21 0.68
C TRP A 24 6.38 21.26 0.85
N HIS A 25 5.68 21.95 -0.05
CA HIS A 25 4.30 21.62 -0.34
C HIS A 25 4.33 20.31 -1.12
N LEU A 26 4.45 19.19 -0.39
CA LEU A 26 4.38 17.85 -0.97
C LEU A 26 2.97 17.67 -1.54
N GLN A 27 2.85 17.78 -2.86
CA GLN A 27 1.60 17.58 -3.57
C GLN A 27 1.53 16.12 -4.00
N VAL A 28 0.52 15.40 -3.51
CA VAL A 28 0.22 14.03 -3.95
C VAL A 28 -0.89 14.11 -4.99
N GLU A 29 -0.69 13.48 -6.14
CA GLU A 29 -1.74 13.30 -7.15
C GLU A 29 -2.17 11.83 -7.19
N VAL A 30 -3.49 11.61 -7.22
CA VAL A 30 -4.08 10.28 -7.21
C VAL A 30 -4.83 9.98 -8.49
N LEU A 31 -4.34 8.99 -9.25
CA LEU A 31 -5.05 8.37 -10.36
C LEU A 31 -6.17 7.44 -9.85
N LEU A 32 -7.40 7.90 -9.99
CA LEU A 32 -8.61 7.17 -9.60
C LEU A 32 -8.92 6.01 -10.56
N PRO A 33 -9.74 5.03 -10.14
CA PRO A 33 -10.18 3.95 -11.03
C PRO A 33 -10.91 4.41 -12.30
N SER A 34 -11.51 5.61 -12.29
CA SER A 34 -12.10 6.22 -13.48
C SER A 34 -11.08 6.67 -14.54
N GLY A 35 -9.79 6.72 -14.17
CA GLY A 35 -8.72 7.32 -14.97
C GLY A 35 -8.49 8.80 -14.69
N ASP A 36 -9.37 9.44 -13.91
CA ASP A 36 -9.20 10.85 -13.52
C ASP A 36 -8.07 11.00 -12.49
N LYS A 37 -7.40 12.15 -12.53
CA LYS A 37 -6.45 12.55 -11.50
C LYS A 37 -7.15 13.46 -10.49
N SER A 38 -6.91 13.21 -9.20
CA SER A 38 -7.43 14.01 -8.10
C SER A 38 -6.31 14.36 -7.12
N PRO A 39 -6.25 15.60 -6.59
CA PRO A 39 -5.29 15.94 -5.55
C PRO A 39 -5.54 15.12 -4.28
N GLY A 40 -4.47 14.54 -3.75
CA GLY A 40 -4.43 13.84 -2.47
C GLY A 40 -3.87 14.75 -1.37
N GLN A 41 -4.50 14.70 -0.20
CA GLN A 41 -4.00 15.31 1.03
C GLN A 41 -3.38 14.23 1.90
N ILE A 42 -2.19 14.51 2.43
CA ILE A 42 -1.52 13.58 3.35
C ILE A 42 -2.18 13.73 4.71
N GLY A 43 -2.82 12.66 5.19
CA GLY A 43 -3.40 12.62 6.54
C GLY A 43 -2.36 12.19 7.58
N MET A 44 -1.55 11.18 7.26
CA MET A 44 -0.58 10.59 8.19
C MET A 44 0.66 10.10 7.45
N ILE A 45 1.82 10.19 8.09
CA ILE A 45 3.03 9.47 7.69
C ILE A 45 3.58 8.76 8.92
N ASP A 46 3.78 7.44 8.80
CA ASP A 46 4.51 6.63 9.76
C ASP A 46 5.86 6.24 9.13
N PHE A 47 6.92 6.87 9.63
CA PHE A 47 8.29 6.62 9.14
C PHE A 47 8.87 5.29 9.62
N HIS A 48 8.34 4.72 10.70
CA HIS A 48 8.84 3.45 11.23
C HIS A 48 8.44 2.30 10.31
N TYR A 49 7.18 2.28 9.86
CA TYR A 49 6.68 1.28 8.91
C TYR A 49 6.76 1.71 7.44
N ASN A 50 7.21 2.95 7.18
CA ASN A 50 7.26 3.58 5.86
C ASN A 50 5.91 3.52 5.12
N ILE A 51 4.84 3.91 5.82
CA ILE A 51 3.48 3.97 5.30
C ILE A 51 2.94 5.40 5.40
N GLY A 52 2.22 5.86 4.37
CA GLY A 52 1.52 7.14 4.39
C GLY A 52 0.05 6.99 4.06
N LEU A 53 -0.82 7.66 4.81
CA LEU A 53 -2.25 7.79 4.49
C LEU A 53 -2.46 9.00 3.58
N VAL A 54 -3.12 8.75 2.45
CA VAL A 54 -3.57 9.81 1.54
C VAL A 54 -5.09 9.84 1.50
N GLU A 55 -5.66 11.00 1.79
CA GLU A 55 -7.07 11.31 1.59
C GLU A 55 -7.29 11.93 0.23
N VAL A 56 -8.33 11.51 -0.47
CA VAL A 56 -8.64 12.02 -1.80
C VAL A 56 -10.12 12.30 -1.89
N THR A 57 -10.48 13.32 -2.64
CA THR A 57 -11.86 13.61 -3.01
C THR A 57 -12.19 12.95 -4.35
N SER A 58 -13.36 12.32 -4.43
CA SER A 58 -13.88 11.78 -5.67
C SER A 58 -15.36 12.11 -5.78
N ASN A 59 -15.81 12.38 -7.01
CA ASN A 59 -17.23 12.59 -7.33
C ASN A 59 -18.00 11.27 -7.41
N HIS A 60 -17.30 10.13 -7.33
CA HIS A 60 -17.87 8.80 -7.39
C HIS A 60 -17.61 8.05 -6.09
N LYS A 61 -18.54 7.16 -5.73
CA LYS A 61 -18.32 6.23 -4.62
C LYS A 61 -17.17 5.29 -5.00
N LEU A 62 -16.10 5.33 -4.21
CA LEU A 62 -14.96 4.42 -4.38
C LEU A 62 -15.28 3.08 -3.73
N GLN A 63 -14.82 2.00 -4.36
CA GLN A 63 -14.99 0.66 -3.81
C GLN A 63 -14.05 0.47 -2.62
N GLU A 64 -14.62 -0.05 -1.53
CA GLU A 64 -13.87 -0.40 -0.34
C GLU A 64 -13.35 -1.83 -0.45
N ALA A 65 -12.09 -2.02 -0.06
CA ALA A 65 -11.49 -3.34 -0.03
C ALA A 65 -11.88 -4.08 1.25
N VAL A 66 -12.14 -5.38 1.13
CA VAL A 66 -12.28 -6.25 2.31
C VAL A 66 -10.89 -6.56 2.85
N VAL A 67 -10.65 -6.23 4.11
CA VAL A 67 -9.35 -6.36 4.76
C VAL A 67 -9.35 -7.51 5.76
N LEU A 68 -8.34 -8.38 5.69
CA LEU A 68 -8.08 -9.41 6.69
C LEU A 68 -6.97 -8.95 7.62
N LYS A 69 -7.29 -8.85 8.91
CA LYS A 69 -6.30 -8.53 9.95
C LYS A 69 -5.32 -9.68 10.13
N ASP A 70 -5.85 -10.90 10.18
CA ASP A 70 -5.06 -12.09 10.43
C ASP A 70 -4.65 -12.74 9.11
N VAL A 71 -3.33 -12.83 8.91
CA VAL A 71 -2.74 -13.65 7.85
C VAL A 71 -2.68 -15.09 8.37
N VAL A 72 -3.87 -15.70 8.53
CA VAL A 72 -4.00 -17.05 9.11
C VAL A 72 -3.49 -18.11 8.14
N ASP A 73 -3.70 -17.89 6.84
CA ASP A 73 -3.40 -18.88 5.82
C ASP A 73 -2.23 -18.41 4.93
N ARG A 74 -1.10 -19.13 5.01
CA ARG A 74 0.11 -18.88 4.22
C ARG A 74 -0.08 -19.44 2.80
N GLY A 75 -1.11 -18.94 2.14
CA GLY A 75 -1.61 -19.45 0.87
C GLY A 75 -1.06 -18.74 -0.36
N ASP A 76 -1.64 -19.10 -1.50
CA ASP A 76 -1.45 -18.39 -2.76
C ASP A 76 -2.00 -16.96 -2.64
N VAL A 77 -1.25 -15.99 -3.18
CA VAL A 77 -1.56 -14.56 -3.15
C VAL A 77 -1.26 -13.91 -4.50
N LEU A 78 -1.88 -12.75 -4.72
CA LEU A 78 -1.62 -11.87 -5.85
C LEU A 78 -1.10 -10.53 -5.31
N ALA A 79 0.06 -10.10 -5.78
CA ALA A 79 0.55 -8.75 -5.57
C ALA A 79 0.05 -7.86 -6.70
N LEU A 80 -0.76 -6.85 -6.36
CA LEU A 80 -1.32 -5.90 -7.29
C LEU A 80 -0.56 -4.58 -7.23
N GLY A 81 -0.52 -3.87 -8.34
CA GLY A 81 0.13 -2.56 -8.45
C GLY A 81 -0.42 -1.77 -9.63
N CYS A 82 -0.03 -0.51 -9.73
CA CYS A 82 -0.45 0.38 -10.81
C CYS A 82 0.70 1.35 -11.08
N ALA A 83 1.21 1.35 -12.31
CA ALA A 83 2.20 2.32 -12.74
C ALA A 83 1.52 3.70 -12.84
N TYR A 84 2.16 4.73 -12.26
CA TYR A 84 1.65 6.10 -12.36
C TYR A 84 1.61 6.57 -13.82
N GLU A 85 2.70 6.31 -14.55
CA GLU A 85 2.76 6.58 -15.99
C GLU A 85 1.91 5.55 -16.75
N GLY A 86 0.91 6.05 -17.49
CA GLY A 86 0.03 5.24 -18.32
C GLY A 86 -1.05 4.45 -17.58
N GLY A 87 -1.04 4.41 -16.25
CA GLY A 87 -2.08 3.74 -15.45
C GLY A 87 -2.06 2.21 -15.59
N PHE A 88 -0.97 1.62 -16.06
CA PHE A 88 -0.89 0.19 -16.33
C PHE A 88 -0.96 -0.61 -15.03
N LEU A 89 -1.91 -1.56 -14.98
CA LEU A 89 -2.05 -2.46 -13.86
C LEU A 89 -0.95 -3.53 -13.89
N MET A 90 -0.42 -3.81 -12.71
CA MET A 90 0.52 -4.90 -12.46
C MET A 90 -0.17 -5.96 -11.61
N CYS A 91 0.03 -7.23 -11.97
CA CYS A 91 -0.41 -8.37 -11.17
C CYS A 91 0.69 -9.44 -11.18
N SER A 92 1.04 -9.94 -10.01
CA SER A 92 2.03 -11.00 -9.85
C SER A 92 1.52 -12.05 -8.89
N ARG A 93 1.55 -13.32 -9.30
CA ARG A 93 1.18 -14.44 -8.45
C ARG A 93 2.37 -14.91 -7.63
N GLY A 94 2.11 -15.26 -6.38
CA GLY A 94 3.07 -15.92 -5.52
C GLY A 94 2.42 -16.60 -4.34
N LYS A 95 3.23 -16.88 -3.33
CA LYS A 95 2.90 -17.52 -2.06
C LYS A 95 3.58 -16.76 -0.95
N ILE A 96 2.93 -16.67 0.20
CA ILE A 96 3.55 -16.16 1.42
C ILE A 96 4.61 -17.17 1.89
N ASN A 97 5.84 -16.69 2.10
CA ASN A 97 6.99 -17.47 2.52
C ASN A 97 7.19 -17.41 4.03
N ASN A 98 7.79 -18.44 4.62
CA ASN A 98 8.13 -18.52 6.04
C ASN A 98 9.55 -18.00 6.35
N ARG A 99 10.19 -17.31 5.41
CA ARG A 99 11.54 -16.78 5.57
C ARG A 99 11.51 -15.41 6.24
N ALA A 100 12.52 -15.17 7.08
CA ALA A 100 12.80 -13.86 7.62
C ALA A 100 13.02 -12.86 6.46
N ASN A 101 12.45 -11.67 6.61
CA ASN A 101 12.66 -10.58 5.68
C ASN A 101 14.13 -10.11 5.71
N ILE A 102 14.66 -9.69 4.55
CA ILE A 102 16.03 -9.21 4.41
C ILE A 102 16.26 -7.85 5.10
N PHE A 103 15.19 -7.11 5.38
CA PHE A 103 15.28 -5.83 6.09
C PHE A 103 15.44 -5.99 7.61
N GLU A 104 15.60 -7.21 8.13
CA GLU A 104 15.70 -7.54 9.56
C GLU A 104 14.52 -7.04 10.43
N CYS A 105 13.46 -6.55 9.78
CA CYS A 105 12.23 -6.11 10.40
C CYS A 105 11.31 -7.32 10.59
N SER A 106 11.14 -7.71 11.85
CA SER A 106 10.32 -8.86 12.27
C SER A 106 8.83 -8.72 11.89
N GLU A 107 8.40 -7.48 11.67
CA GLU A 107 7.04 -7.09 11.36
C GLU A 107 6.68 -7.26 9.88
N LEU A 108 7.69 -7.37 9.01
CA LEU A 108 7.51 -7.58 7.58
C LEU A 108 7.50 -9.08 7.24
N LEU A 109 6.42 -9.48 6.57
CA LEU A 109 6.29 -10.80 5.98
C LEU A 109 6.81 -10.77 4.54
N VAL A 110 7.07 -11.94 3.96
CA VAL A 110 7.62 -12.03 2.60
C VAL A 110 6.70 -12.91 1.75
N SER A 111 6.44 -12.49 0.51
CA SER A 111 5.92 -13.36 -0.54
C SER A 111 6.95 -13.52 -1.66
N ASN A 112 6.85 -14.62 -2.43
CA ASN A 112 7.68 -14.82 -3.63
C ASN A 112 7.03 -14.24 -4.90
N CYS A 113 6.05 -13.34 -4.75
CA CYS A 113 5.57 -12.52 -5.85
C CYS A 113 6.75 -11.75 -6.46
N LYS A 114 6.75 -11.58 -7.78
CA LYS A 114 7.73 -10.78 -8.51
C LYS A 114 7.07 -9.50 -8.97
N ILE A 115 7.31 -8.40 -8.27
CA ILE A 115 6.76 -7.10 -8.60
C ILE A 115 7.84 -6.18 -9.17
N THR A 116 7.42 -5.15 -9.91
CA THR A 116 8.28 -4.01 -10.21
C THR A 116 8.07 -2.93 -9.15
N MET A 117 8.78 -1.80 -9.24
CA MET A 117 8.52 -0.64 -8.38
C MET A 117 7.07 -0.13 -8.47
N ALA A 118 6.35 -0.42 -9.56
CA ALA A 118 4.93 -0.08 -9.70
C ALA A 118 4.00 -0.91 -8.77
N GLY A 119 4.53 -1.98 -8.16
CA GLY A 119 3.86 -2.78 -7.14
C GLY A 119 3.91 -2.18 -5.74
N THR A 120 4.85 -1.27 -5.48
CA THR A 120 5.04 -0.65 -4.16
C THR A 120 3.78 0.09 -3.75
N GLY A 121 3.26 -0.23 -2.56
CA GLY A 121 2.03 0.34 -2.02
C GLY A 121 0.74 -0.22 -2.57
N GLY A 122 0.82 -1.04 -3.61
CA GLY A 122 -0.31 -1.85 -4.00
C GLY A 122 -0.58 -2.95 -2.97
N PRO A 123 -1.81 -3.48 -2.94
CA PRO A 123 -2.19 -4.51 -1.99
C PRO A 123 -1.62 -5.87 -2.38
N LEU A 124 -1.32 -6.64 -1.36
CA LEU A 124 -1.26 -8.09 -1.46
C LEU A 124 -2.65 -8.63 -1.16
N VAL A 125 -3.21 -9.44 -2.06
CA VAL A 125 -4.55 -10.01 -1.94
C VAL A 125 -4.51 -11.53 -1.99
N ASN A 126 -5.42 -12.19 -1.28
CA ASN A 126 -5.64 -13.62 -1.45
C ASN A 126 -6.60 -13.91 -2.63
N TYR A 127 -6.84 -15.18 -2.92
CA TYR A 127 -7.71 -15.60 -4.03
C TYR A 127 -9.21 -15.33 -3.79
N ASN A 128 -9.61 -14.97 -2.57
CA ASN A 128 -10.95 -14.48 -2.28
C ASN A 128 -11.09 -12.96 -2.54
N GLY A 129 -10.03 -12.30 -3.00
CA GLY A 129 -10.01 -10.85 -3.24
C GLY A 129 -9.85 -10.01 -1.97
N HIS A 130 -9.55 -10.63 -0.82
CA HIS A 130 -9.33 -9.89 0.42
C HIS A 130 -7.88 -9.40 0.51
N VAL A 131 -7.70 -8.17 0.97
CA VAL A 131 -6.40 -7.56 1.20
C VAL A 131 -5.81 -8.10 2.50
N VAL A 132 -4.60 -8.65 2.39
CA VAL A 132 -3.84 -9.22 3.52
C VAL A 132 -2.65 -8.34 3.93
N GLY A 133 -2.20 -7.44 3.04
CA GLY A 133 -1.11 -6.51 3.33
C GLY A 133 -0.82 -5.52 2.22
N LEU A 134 0.25 -4.74 2.40
CA LEU A 134 0.75 -3.76 1.43
C LEU A 134 2.15 -4.12 0.99
N ASN A 135 2.40 -4.10 -0.33
CA ASN A 135 3.64 -4.54 -0.94
C ASN A 135 4.75 -3.49 -0.82
N PHE A 136 5.97 -3.96 -0.56
CA PHE A 136 7.22 -3.23 -0.77
C PHE A 136 8.01 -3.90 -1.89
N PHE A 137 8.62 -3.08 -2.74
CA PHE A 137 9.50 -3.59 -3.79
C PHE A 137 10.87 -4.00 -3.24
N GLU A 138 11.27 -5.21 -3.58
CA GLU A 138 12.64 -5.73 -3.44
C GLU A 138 12.94 -6.56 -4.70
N ALA A 139 14.19 -6.62 -5.14
CA ALA A 139 14.55 -7.17 -6.45
C ALA A 139 14.23 -8.66 -6.61
N ASN A 140 14.25 -9.44 -5.53
CA ASN A 140 14.15 -10.90 -5.54
C ASN A 140 12.92 -11.43 -4.79
N GLN A 141 12.25 -10.60 -4.01
CA GLN A 141 11.05 -10.95 -3.25
C GLN A 141 10.09 -9.77 -3.12
N THR A 142 8.89 -10.02 -2.58
CA THR A 142 7.95 -8.94 -2.24
C THR A 142 7.69 -8.96 -0.74
N PRO A 143 8.45 -8.18 0.06
CA PRO A 143 8.12 -7.93 1.44
C PRO A 143 6.79 -7.19 1.52
N PHE A 144 6.02 -7.45 2.57
CA PHE A 144 4.76 -6.78 2.79
C PHE A 144 4.49 -6.59 4.28
N ILE A 145 3.81 -5.49 4.60
CA ILE A 145 3.30 -5.25 5.95
C ILE A 145 1.87 -5.76 6.05
N SER A 146 1.57 -6.49 7.11
CA SER A 146 0.23 -7.03 7.33
C SER A 146 -0.78 -5.93 7.57
N MET A 147 -2.04 -6.16 7.17
CA MET A 147 -3.10 -5.19 7.44
C MET A 147 -3.39 -5.02 8.94
N ALA A 148 -3.05 -5.99 9.79
CA ALA A 148 -3.11 -5.80 11.25
C ALA A 148 -2.22 -4.64 11.72
N ILE A 149 -0.99 -4.54 11.22
CA ILE A 149 -0.09 -3.43 11.61
C ILE A 149 -0.59 -2.12 11.04
N VAL A 150 -0.95 -2.11 9.75
CA VAL A 150 -1.49 -0.92 9.07
C VAL A 150 -2.68 -0.37 9.85
N LEU A 151 -3.65 -1.21 10.22
CA LEU A 151 -4.82 -0.78 10.99
C LEU A 151 -4.48 -0.25 12.39
N ARG A 152 -3.44 -0.75 13.06
CA ARG A 152 -2.98 -0.20 14.35
C ARG A 152 -2.42 1.21 14.21
N CYS A 153 -1.58 1.46 13.19
CA CYS A 153 -1.07 2.81 12.92
C CYS A 153 -2.22 3.79 12.68
N LEU A 154 -3.25 3.32 11.99
CA LEU A 154 -4.42 4.10 11.65
C LEU A 154 -5.33 4.39 12.85
N GLU A 155 -5.57 3.39 13.69
CA GLU A 155 -6.31 3.56 14.94
C GLU A 155 -5.57 4.52 15.87
N HIS A 156 -4.24 4.42 15.97
CA HIS A 156 -3.42 5.35 16.73
C HIS A 156 -3.55 6.79 16.20
N HIS A 157 -3.48 6.99 14.88
CA HIS A 157 -3.66 8.31 14.29
C HIS A 157 -5.08 8.86 14.47
N GLN A 158 -6.12 8.03 14.44
CA GLN A 158 -7.49 8.49 14.73
C GLN A 158 -7.66 8.97 16.17
N ILE A 159 -6.88 8.46 17.11
CA ILE A 159 -6.97 8.81 18.54
C ILE A 159 -6.10 10.03 18.88
N PHE A 160 -4.91 10.14 18.28
CA PHE A 160 -3.89 11.11 18.69
C PHE A 160 -3.43 12.09 17.59
N GLY A 161 -3.93 11.92 16.36
CA GLY A 161 -3.55 12.71 15.19
C GLY A 161 -4.32 14.00 15.00
#